data_AF-A0A068S9P8-F1
#
_entry.id   AF-A0A068S9P8-F1
#
_cell.length_a   1.000
_cell.length_b   1.000
_cell.length_c   1.000
_cell.angle_alpha   90.00
_cell.angle_beta   90.00
_cell.angle_gamma   90.00
#
_symmetry.space_group_name_H-M   'P 1'
#
loop_
_entity.id
_entity.type
_entity.pdbx_description
1 polymer ?
#
loop_
_entity_poly.entity_id
_entity_poly.type
_entity_poly.pdbx_seq_one_letter_code
_entity_poly.pdbx_strand_id
1 'polypeptide(L)'
;MDANVTYAATATAAATASTNDVKYLVLLLLIVQNSALNLVMRYTRASVPSDQQYLASTAVFMNECVKLVVCFGALYTMTCRRSFSRLVKLLHHEFITQWPFAVKTAVPAIIYLIQNNLQYVAATHLDVATFAVLYQLKLLTTAFFSRIVLNKTLSQIKWVALGLLTIGIALVVLPKEEVVEEASSSATESIGNQSGVQGYVAVLVACVLSGLAAVYTEKILKGGPQTTATAQRLPLDVGGDKKDGNDMSVWWINSTRLAAFSVVLGVATLIQDAPTIMEKGFFVHYTPMTWCVILIQAIGGLIVGLVVKFADSILKGFATSFSIILSSLMSVWLFGFTITGTFIIGTGCVIYATYLYGL
;
A
#
# COMPACT_ATOMS: atom_id res chain seq x y z
N MET A 1 33.12 20.67 30.94
CA MET A 1 31.90 19.84 30.90
C MET A 1 31.17 19.99 29.55
N ASP A 2 31.66 20.88 28.67
CA ASP A 2 30.97 21.31 27.44
C ASP A 2 31.25 20.47 26.21
N ALA A 3 32.43 19.85 26.08
CA ALA A 3 32.77 19.04 24.91
C ALA A 3 31.81 17.84 24.72
N ASN A 4 31.46 17.12 25.80
CA ASN A 4 30.54 15.98 25.73
C ASN A 4 29.11 16.38 25.34
N VAL A 5 28.69 17.60 25.67
CA VAL A 5 27.36 18.12 25.29
C VAL A 5 27.35 18.50 23.80
N THR A 6 28.43 19.09 23.29
CA THR A 6 28.56 19.43 21.86
C THR A 6 28.69 18.19 20.97
N TYR A 7 29.43 17.16 21.41
CA TYR A 7 29.50 15.88 20.70
C TYR A 7 28.16 15.13 20.71
N ALA A 8 27.42 15.15 21.82
CA ALA A 8 26.09 14.56 21.88
C ALA A 8 25.10 15.29 20.95
N ALA A 9 25.12 16.63 20.92
CA ALA A 9 24.26 17.43 20.05
C ALA A 9 24.55 17.21 18.56
N THR A 10 25.82 17.15 18.17
CA THR A 10 26.25 16.89 16.77
C THR A 10 25.93 15.47 16.32
N ALA A 11 26.14 14.46 17.17
CA ALA A 11 25.74 13.08 16.89
C ALA A 11 24.21 12.93 16.75
N THR A 12 23.45 13.62 17.59
CA THR A 12 21.98 13.61 17.53
C THR A 12 21.47 14.30 16.25
N ALA A 13 22.09 15.43 15.86
CA ALA A 13 21.76 16.12 14.63
C ALA A 13 22.07 15.28 13.38
N ALA A 14 23.23 14.60 13.35
CA ALA A 14 23.61 13.71 12.25
C ALA A 14 22.68 12.48 12.13
N ALA A 15 22.29 11.88 13.27
CA ALA A 15 21.33 10.77 13.29
C ALA A 15 19.93 11.22 12.83
N THR A 16 19.51 12.44 13.18
CA THR A 16 18.23 13.01 12.75
C THR A 16 18.23 13.33 11.25
N ALA A 17 19.34 13.85 10.71
CA ALA A 17 19.51 14.07 9.28
C ALA A 17 19.43 12.76 8.49
N SER A 18 20.18 11.73 8.91
CA SER A 18 20.15 10.38 8.31
C SER A 18 18.74 9.76 8.31
N THR A 19 17.99 9.93 9.40
CA THR A 19 16.61 9.41 9.49
C THR A 19 15.65 10.13 8.53
N ASN A 20 15.80 11.45 8.38
CA ASN A 20 15.01 12.23 7.42
C ASN A 20 15.37 11.88 5.97
N ASP A 21 16.64 11.64 5.68
CA ASP A 21 17.10 11.23 4.35
C ASP A 21 16.49 9.88 3.95
N VAL A 22 16.50 8.90 4.87
CA VAL A 22 15.85 7.60 4.66
C VAL A 22 14.35 7.78 4.43
N LYS A 23 13.69 8.63 5.23
CA LYS A 23 12.25 8.93 5.10
C LYS A 23 11.90 9.49 3.71
N TYR A 24 12.63 10.49 3.23
CA TYR A 24 12.38 11.07 1.90
C TYR A 24 12.74 10.10 0.77
N LEU A 25 13.80 9.31 0.93
CA LEU A 25 14.18 8.28 -0.03
C LEU A 25 13.07 7.23 -0.19
N VAL A 26 12.51 6.69 0.90
CA VAL A 26 11.45 5.69 0.81
C VAL A 26 10.15 6.26 0.23
N LEU A 27 9.85 7.54 0.48
CA LEU A 27 8.71 8.23 -0.13
C LEU A 27 8.91 8.44 -1.63
N LEU A 28 10.12 8.83 -2.06
CA LEU A 28 10.47 8.96 -3.47
C LEU A 28 10.40 7.61 -4.20
N LEU A 29 10.95 6.55 -3.60
CA LEU A 29 10.87 5.19 -4.13
C LEU A 29 9.42 4.74 -4.27
N LEU A 30 8.55 5.06 -3.31
CA LEU A 30 7.12 4.76 -3.40
C LEU A 30 6.45 5.50 -4.57
N ILE A 31 6.79 6.77 -4.78
CA ILE A 31 6.26 7.56 -5.91
C ILE A 31 6.65 6.92 -7.23
N VAL A 32 7.95 6.66 -7.42
CA VAL A 32 8.48 6.07 -8.66
C VAL A 32 7.91 4.68 -8.90
N GLN A 33 7.90 3.82 -7.88
CA GLN A 33 7.40 2.46 -7.99
C GLN A 33 5.90 2.43 -8.32
N ASN A 34 5.06 3.24 -7.64
CA ASN A 34 3.63 3.29 -7.94
C ASN A 34 3.36 3.86 -9.33
N SER A 35 4.12 4.89 -9.76
CA SER A 35 3.96 5.43 -11.11
C SER A 35 4.35 4.41 -12.18
N ALA A 36 5.44 3.68 -11.98
CA ALA A 36 5.84 2.58 -12.87
C ALA A 36 4.78 1.48 -12.91
N LEU A 37 4.26 1.06 -11.74
CA LEU A 37 3.21 0.04 -11.67
C LEU A 37 1.96 0.46 -12.45
N ASN A 38 1.49 1.69 -12.29
CA ASN A 38 0.32 2.19 -13.00
C ASN A 38 0.51 2.17 -14.52
N LEU A 39 1.69 2.58 -15.01
CA LEU A 39 2.01 2.59 -16.43
C LEU A 39 2.09 1.17 -17.01
N VAL A 40 2.80 0.26 -16.33
CA VAL A 40 2.94 -1.13 -16.77
C VAL A 40 1.60 -1.87 -16.69
N MET A 41 0.79 -1.62 -15.66
CA MET A 41 -0.57 -2.16 -15.56
C MET A 41 -1.47 -1.66 -16.70
N ARG A 42 -1.36 -0.37 -17.04
CA ARG A 42 -2.08 0.20 -18.18
C ARG A 42 -1.66 -0.48 -19.48
N TYR A 43 -0.36 -0.64 -19.72
CA TYR A 43 0.15 -1.32 -20.91
C TYR A 43 -0.29 -2.79 -20.98
N THR A 44 -0.22 -3.53 -19.87
CA THR A 44 -0.52 -4.97 -19.85
C THR A 44 -2.00 -5.32 -19.85
N ARG A 45 -2.89 -4.40 -19.44
CA ARG A 45 -4.34 -4.64 -19.39
C ARG A 45 -5.13 -3.84 -20.41
N ALA A 46 -4.76 -2.59 -20.71
CA ALA A 46 -5.51 -1.77 -21.66
C ALA A 46 -5.14 -2.06 -23.12
N SER A 47 -3.92 -2.57 -23.37
CA SER A 47 -3.47 -2.90 -24.74
C SER A 47 -3.72 -4.36 -25.12
N VAL A 48 -4.26 -5.18 -24.22
CA VAL A 48 -4.51 -6.61 -24.43
C VAL A 48 -6.02 -6.87 -24.40
N PRO A 49 -6.58 -7.55 -25.41
CA PRO A 49 -7.98 -7.97 -25.43
C PRO A 49 -8.39 -8.73 -24.16
N SER A 50 -9.63 -8.54 -23.70
CA SER A 50 -10.13 -9.09 -22.43
C SER A 50 -10.05 -10.61 -22.31
N ASP A 51 -10.05 -11.32 -23.44
CA ASP A 51 -9.93 -12.79 -23.51
C ASP A 51 -8.50 -13.31 -23.25
N GLN A 52 -7.49 -12.47 -23.48
CA GLN A 52 -6.06 -12.78 -23.29
C GLN A 52 -5.47 -12.17 -22.02
N GLN A 53 -6.30 -11.61 -21.14
CA GLN A 53 -5.83 -11.07 -19.87
C GLN A 53 -5.47 -12.20 -18.89
N TYR A 54 -4.43 -11.97 -18.08
CA TYR A 54 -4.07 -12.85 -16.98
C TYR A 54 -5.07 -12.71 -15.82
N LEU A 55 -5.29 -13.80 -15.09
CA LEU A 55 -6.19 -13.81 -13.94
C LEU A 55 -5.64 -12.95 -12.80
N ALA A 56 -6.40 -11.94 -12.37
CA ALA A 56 -5.98 -11.00 -11.34
C ALA A 56 -5.71 -11.70 -9.98
N SER A 57 -6.54 -12.68 -9.60
CA SER A 57 -6.40 -13.46 -8.36
C SER A 57 -5.06 -14.21 -8.29
N THR A 58 -4.68 -14.88 -9.38
CA THR A 58 -3.40 -15.62 -9.48
C THR A 58 -2.19 -14.68 -9.40
N ALA A 59 -2.25 -13.51 -10.02
CA ALA A 59 -1.18 -12.51 -9.94
C ALA A 59 -1.04 -11.91 -8.55
N VAL A 60 -2.16 -11.60 -7.88
CA VAL A 60 -2.16 -11.12 -6.49
C VAL A 60 -1.57 -12.16 -5.55
N PHE A 61 -1.97 -13.43 -5.70
CA PHE A 61 -1.40 -14.53 -4.92
C PHE A 61 0.11 -14.68 -5.14
N MET A 62 0.56 -14.66 -6.40
CA MET A 62 1.99 -14.74 -6.73
C MET A 62 2.79 -13.56 -6.17
N ASN A 63 2.22 -12.35 -6.16
CA ASN A 63 2.81 -11.18 -5.51
C ASN A 63 3.03 -11.40 -4.00
N GLU A 64 2.07 -12.00 -3.28
CA GLU A 64 2.24 -12.37 -1.88
C GLU A 64 3.33 -13.44 -1.68
N CYS A 65 3.38 -14.44 -2.57
CA CYS A 65 4.44 -15.46 -2.56
C CYS A 65 5.83 -14.86 -2.76
N VAL A 66 6.00 -13.96 -3.74
CA VAL A 66 7.28 -13.27 -3.99
C VAL A 66 7.71 -12.48 -2.77
N LYS A 67 6.80 -11.70 -2.15
CA LYS A 67 7.11 -10.96 -0.92
C LYS A 67 7.56 -11.90 0.19
N LEU A 68 6.88 -13.02 0.39
CA LEU A 68 7.24 -14.01 1.40
C LEU A 68 8.64 -14.60 1.16
N VAL A 69 8.97 -14.93 -0.10
CA VAL A 69 10.31 -15.41 -0.48
C VAL A 69 11.38 -14.37 -0.21
N VAL A 70 11.14 -13.10 -0.57
CA VAL A 70 12.08 -12.00 -0.29
C VAL A 70 12.27 -11.81 1.21
N CYS A 71 11.20 -11.87 2.00
CA CYS A 71 11.28 -11.76 3.46
C CYS A 71 12.05 -12.93 4.09
N PHE A 72 11.83 -14.17 3.64
CA PHE A 72 12.63 -15.32 4.10
C PHE A 72 14.10 -15.21 3.69
N GLY A 73 14.38 -14.78 2.46
CA GLY A 73 15.74 -14.55 1.99
C GLY A 73 16.46 -13.50 2.83
N ALA A 74 15.80 -12.37 3.13
CA ALA A 74 16.34 -11.35 4.01
C ALA A 74 16.62 -11.89 5.42
N LEU A 75 15.67 -12.57 6.06
CA LEU A 75 15.87 -13.20 7.37
C LEU A 75 16.99 -14.24 7.38
N TYR A 76 17.11 -15.03 6.31
CA TYR A 76 18.19 -16.00 6.14
C TYR A 76 19.56 -15.30 6.07
N THR A 77 19.68 -14.21 5.31
CA THR A 77 20.93 -13.44 5.22
C THR A 77 21.30 -12.71 6.51
N MET A 78 20.30 -12.31 7.30
CA MET A 78 20.49 -11.67 8.62
C MET A 78 20.85 -12.67 9.72
N THR A 79 20.61 -13.97 9.51
CA THR A 79 20.98 -15.00 10.48
C THR A 79 22.48 -15.22 10.46
N CYS A 80 23.14 -15.09 11.61
CA CYS A 80 24.58 -15.33 11.72
C CYS A 80 24.97 -16.71 11.18
N ARG A 81 25.98 -16.74 10.31
CA ARG A 81 26.46 -17.93 9.56
C ARG A 81 25.45 -18.56 8.58
N ARG A 82 24.37 -17.85 8.20
CA ARG A 82 23.38 -18.32 7.20
C ARG A 82 22.89 -19.75 7.48
N SER A 83 22.59 -20.04 8.75
CA SER A 83 22.16 -21.38 9.17
C SER A 83 20.64 -21.56 9.03
N PHE A 84 20.23 -22.51 8.18
CA PHE A 84 18.82 -22.84 7.97
C PHE A 84 18.12 -23.33 9.25
N SER A 85 18.81 -24.13 10.07
CA SER A 85 18.24 -24.64 11.33
C SER A 85 17.86 -23.51 12.30
N ARG A 86 18.59 -22.39 12.28
CA ARG A 86 18.32 -21.23 13.14
C ARG A 86 17.15 -20.40 12.59
N LEU A 87 17.02 -20.29 11.25
CA LEU A 87 15.84 -19.70 10.60
C LEU A 87 14.57 -20.49 10.94
N VAL A 88 14.59 -21.82 10.83
CA VAL A 88 13.42 -22.67 11.16
C VAL A 88 13.03 -22.51 12.63
N LYS A 89 14.01 -22.47 13.56
CA LYS A 89 13.74 -22.22 14.99
C LYS A 89 13.11 -20.85 15.22
N LEU A 90 13.60 -19.81 14.55
CA LEU A 90 13.03 -18.47 14.61
C LEU A 90 11.58 -18.49 14.12
N LEU A 91 11.32 -19.03 12.93
CA LEU A 91 9.97 -19.10 12.36
C LEU A 91 9.02 -19.92 13.24
N HIS A 92 9.46 -21.08 13.71
CA HIS A 92 8.67 -21.90 14.62
C HIS A 92 8.31 -21.13 15.90
N HIS A 93 9.29 -20.44 16.51
CA HIS A 93 9.02 -19.61 17.69
C HIS A 93 8.05 -18.46 17.39
N GLU A 94 8.26 -17.75 16.28
CA GLU A 94 7.47 -16.57 15.93
C GLU A 94 6.03 -16.89 15.48
N PHE A 95 5.79 -18.05 14.86
CA PHE A 95 4.46 -18.47 14.41
C PHE A 95 3.72 -19.34 15.44
N ILE A 96 4.39 -20.32 16.05
CA ILE A 96 3.75 -21.31 16.92
C ILE A 96 3.77 -20.86 18.39
N THR A 97 4.93 -20.43 18.89
CA THR A 97 5.05 -20.01 20.30
C THR A 97 4.43 -18.64 20.55
N GLN A 98 4.55 -17.72 19.58
CA GLN A 98 3.97 -16.37 19.62
C GLN A 98 2.66 -16.25 18.83
N TRP A 99 1.87 -17.33 18.75
CA TRP A 99 0.60 -17.35 18.02
C TRP A 99 -0.37 -16.19 18.36
N PRO A 100 -0.55 -15.77 19.63
CA PRO A 100 -1.44 -14.64 19.94
C PRO A 100 -0.99 -13.32 19.30
N PHE A 101 0.32 -13.13 19.10
CA PHE A 101 0.85 -11.97 18.38
C PHE A 101 0.72 -12.15 16.87
N ALA A 102 1.00 -13.35 16.36
CA ALA A 102 0.82 -13.68 14.95
C ALA A 102 -0.64 -13.42 14.51
N VAL A 103 -1.64 -13.84 15.28
CA VAL A 103 -3.05 -13.57 14.97
C VAL A 103 -3.36 -12.07 14.95
N LYS A 104 -2.75 -11.26 15.82
CA LYS A 104 -2.91 -9.78 15.75
C LYS A 104 -2.41 -9.22 14.42
N THR A 105 -1.35 -9.79 13.84
CA THR A 105 -0.87 -9.38 12.51
C THR A 105 -1.77 -9.83 11.35
N ALA A 106 -2.65 -10.82 11.57
CA ALA A 106 -3.65 -11.23 10.58
C ALA A 106 -4.83 -10.24 10.49
N VAL A 107 -5.12 -9.49 11.56
CA VAL A 107 -6.23 -8.52 11.61
C VAL A 107 -6.20 -7.54 10.43
N PRO A 108 -5.12 -6.79 10.14
CA PRO A 108 -5.11 -5.88 9.00
C PRO A 108 -5.25 -6.59 7.66
N ALA A 109 -4.71 -7.82 7.51
CA ALA A 109 -4.87 -8.60 6.29
C ALA A 109 -6.33 -8.99 6.04
N ILE A 110 -7.07 -9.39 7.08
CA ILE A 110 -8.51 -9.68 7.01
C ILE A 110 -9.29 -8.40 6.66
N ILE A 111 -8.98 -7.27 7.29
CA ILE A 111 -9.64 -6.00 6.99
C ILE A 111 -9.39 -5.59 5.53
N TYR A 112 -8.16 -5.74 5.03
CA TYR A 112 -7.84 -5.48 3.62
C TYR A 112 -8.57 -6.41 2.66
N LEU A 113 -8.75 -7.69 3.02
CA LEU A 113 -9.55 -8.63 2.24
C LEU A 113 -11.02 -8.19 2.14
N ILE A 114 -11.63 -7.83 3.26
CA ILE A 114 -13.03 -7.34 3.29
C ILE A 114 -13.14 -6.03 2.50
N GLN A 115 -12.19 -5.11 2.70
CA GLN A 115 -12.11 -3.84 1.97
C GLN A 115 -12.07 -4.08 0.45
N ASN A 116 -11.20 -4.99 -0.03
CA ASN A 116 -11.08 -5.27 -1.46
C ASN A 116 -12.38 -5.83 -2.06
N ASN A 117 -13.08 -6.72 -1.34
CA ASN A 117 -14.38 -7.23 -1.79
C ASN A 117 -15.44 -6.11 -1.83
N LEU A 118 -15.48 -5.23 -0.82
CA LEU A 118 -16.40 -4.08 -0.82
C LEU A 118 -16.10 -3.09 -1.95
N GLN A 119 -14.83 -2.93 -2.33
CA GLN A 119 -14.46 -2.13 -3.49
C GLN A 119 -15.01 -2.74 -4.79
N TYR A 120 -14.98 -4.07 -4.93
CA TYR A 120 -15.57 -4.74 -6.09
C TYR A 120 -17.09 -4.50 -6.14
N VAL A 121 -17.79 -4.71 -5.02
CA VAL A 121 -19.23 -4.42 -4.91
C VAL A 121 -19.53 -2.96 -5.22
N ALA A 122 -18.75 -2.02 -4.71
CA ALA A 122 -18.93 -0.61 -5.01
C ALA A 122 -18.71 -0.31 -6.51
N ALA A 123 -17.69 -0.90 -7.13
CA ALA A 123 -17.39 -0.71 -8.55
C ALA A 123 -18.46 -1.32 -9.48
N THR A 124 -19.19 -2.36 -9.05
CA THR A 124 -20.30 -2.94 -9.82
C THR A 124 -21.60 -2.14 -9.72
N HIS A 125 -21.76 -1.32 -8.67
CA HIS A 125 -23.01 -0.60 -8.38
C HIS A 125 -22.92 0.92 -8.55
N LEU A 126 -21.71 1.47 -8.68
CA LEU A 126 -21.46 2.90 -8.91
C LEU A 126 -20.80 3.10 -10.27
N ASP A 127 -21.07 4.25 -10.90
CA ASP A 127 -20.31 4.66 -12.07
C ASP A 127 -18.84 4.95 -11.69
N VAL A 128 -17.96 4.88 -12.69
CA VAL A 128 -16.51 4.99 -12.50
C VAL A 128 -16.11 6.32 -11.87
N ALA A 129 -16.78 7.42 -12.23
CA ALA A 129 -16.46 8.74 -11.70
C ALA A 129 -16.84 8.85 -10.22
N THR A 130 -18.05 8.44 -9.87
CA THR A 130 -18.55 8.44 -8.48
C THR A 130 -17.69 7.54 -7.60
N PHE A 131 -17.36 6.32 -8.05
CA PHE A 131 -16.48 5.42 -7.29
C PHE A 131 -15.09 6.04 -7.06
N ALA A 132 -14.48 6.60 -8.12
CA ALA A 132 -13.15 7.19 -8.05
C ALA A 132 -13.06 8.35 -7.05
N VAL A 133 -14.05 9.24 -7.04
CA VAL A 133 -14.12 10.39 -6.12
C VAL A 133 -14.37 9.93 -4.69
N LEU A 134 -15.39 9.09 -4.47
CA LEU A 134 -15.76 8.65 -3.12
C LEU A 134 -14.68 7.81 -2.46
N TYR A 135 -13.92 7.03 -3.24
CA TYR A 135 -12.86 6.20 -2.69
C TYR A 135 -11.67 7.02 -2.15
N GLN A 136 -11.54 8.30 -2.49
CA GLN A 136 -10.49 9.17 -1.92
C GLN A 136 -10.75 9.57 -0.47
N LEU A 137 -11.98 9.41 0.04
CA LEU A 137 -12.29 9.63 1.46
C LEU A 137 -11.43 8.77 2.39
N LYS A 138 -10.83 7.68 1.87
CA LYS A 138 -9.84 6.86 2.58
C LYS A 138 -8.67 7.67 3.16
N LEU A 139 -8.31 8.80 2.55
CA LEU A 139 -7.23 9.66 3.07
C LEU A 139 -7.65 10.35 4.36
N LEU A 140 -8.89 10.85 4.42
CA LEU A 140 -9.47 11.46 5.60
C LEU A 140 -9.71 10.44 6.70
N THR A 141 -10.22 9.25 6.38
CA THR A 141 -10.40 8.19 7.39
C THR A 141 -9.06 7.71 7.95
N THR A 142 -8.01 7.61 7.13
CA THR A 142 -6.65 7.30 7.58
C THR A 142 -6.15 8.34 8.58
N ALA A 143 -6.32 9.63 8.29
CA ALA A 143 -5.91 10.71 9.20
C ALA A 143 -6.71 10.70 10.50
N PHE A 144 -8.03 10.46 10.42
CA PHE A 144 -8.91 10.32 11.57
C PHE A 144 -8.50 9.17 12.49
N PHE A 145 -8.31 7.97 11.95
CA PHE A 145 -7.82 6.84 12.73
C PHE A 145 -6.39 7.05 13.22
N SER A 146 -5.53 7.74 12.46
CA SER A 146 -4.18 8.06 12.92
C SER A 146 -4.19 8.99 14.14
N ARG A 147 -5.19 9.85 14.28
CA ARG A 147 -5.39 10.66 15.50
C ARG A 147 -5.89 9.81 16.67
N ILE A 148 -6.84 8.91 16.45
CA ILE A 148 -7.47 8.12 17.53
C ILE A 148 -6.61 6.93 17.98
N VAL A 149 -6.08 6.15 17.05
CA VAL A 149 -5.40 4.87 17.33
C VAL A 149 -3.93 5.05 17.68
N LEU A 150 -3.27 6.03 17.05
CA LEU A 150 -1.85 6.36 17.26
C LEU A 150 -1.65 7.63 18.10
N ASN A 151 -2.72 8.27 18.59
CA ASN A 151 -2.68 9.50 19.38
C ASN A 151 -1.88 10.64 18.73
N LYS A 152 -1.87 10.73 17.39
CA LYS A 152 -1.19 11.84 16.70
C LYS A 152 -1.97 13.14 16.83
N THR A 153 -1.27 14.23 17.12
CA THR A 153 -1.84 15.57 17.15
C THR A 153 -1.74 16.22 15.76
N LEU A 154 -2.88 16.46 15.14
CA LEU A 154 -2.98 17.16 13.84
C LEU A 154 -3.54 18.56 14.08
N SER A 155 -2.81 19.59 13.65
CA SER A 155 -3.27 20.97 13.68
C SER A 155 -4.44 21.19 12.73
N GLN A 156 -5.19 22.27 12.91
CA GLN A 156 -6.30 22.61 12.00
C GLN A 156 -5.81 22.81 10.56
N ILE A 157 -4.62 23.39 10.37
CA ILE A 157 -3.99 23.56 9.04
C ILE A 157 -3.75 22.21 8.38
N LYS A 158 -3.27 21.20 9.13
CA LYS A 158 -3.05 19.85 8.60
C LYS A 158 -4.36 19.15 8.20
N TRP A 159 -5.46 19.40 8.92
CA TRP A 159 -6.78 18.91 8.52
C TRP A 159 -7.27 19.56 7.23
N VAL A 160 -7.11 20.89 7.09
CA VAL A 160 -7.42 21.61 5.86
C VAL A 160 -6.59 21.09 4.70
N ALA A 161 -5.28 20.87 4.90
CA ALA A 161 -4.39 20.30 3.91
C ALA A 161 -4.86 18.91 3.44
N LEU A 162 -5.29 18.04 4.36
CA LEU A 162 -5.80 16.71 4.02
C LEU A 162 -7.13 16.74 3.27
N GLY A 163 -8.03 17.66 3.63
CA GLY A 163 -9.26 17.92 2.89
C GLY A 163 -8.97 18.37 1.45
N LEU A 164 -8.08 19.35 1.31
CA LEU A 164 -7.65 19.87 0.02
C LEU A 164 -6.95 18.81 -0.82
N LEU A 165 -6.10 17.97 -0.22
CA LEU A 165 -5.46 16.84 -0.88
C LEU A 165 -6.51 15.87 -1.46
N THR A 166 -7.52 15.53 -0.67
CA THR A 166 -8.59 14.61 -1.06
C THR A 166 -9.38 15.16 -2.26
N ILE A 167 -9.74 16.45 -2.21
CA ILE A 167 -10.42 17.14 -3.32
C ILE A 167 -9.52 17.20 -4.56
N GLY A 168 -8.24 17.54 -4.39
CA GLY A 168 -7.29 17.63 -5.50
C GLY A 168 -7.14 16.32 -6.26
N ILE A 169 -7.03 15.19 -5.54
CA ILE A 169 -6.95 13.87 -6.17
C ILE A 169 -8.29 13.47 -6.79
N ALA A 170 -9.41 13.76 -6.14
CA ALA A 170 -10.73 13.53 -6.72
C ALA A 170 -10.85 14.20 -8.09
N LEU A 171 -10.40 15.46 -8.21
CA LEU A 171 -10.37 16.20 -9.49
C LEU A 171 -9.42 15.59 -10.52
N VAL A 172 -8.25 15.09 -10.10
CA VAL A 172 -7.26 14.45 -10.98
C VAL A 172 -7.75 13.11 -11.55
N VAL A 173 -8.54 12.36 -10.77
CA VAL A 173 -8.96 11.00 -11.12
C VAL A 173 -10.32 10.96 -11.84
N LEU A 174 -11.00 12.10 -11.97
CA LEU A 174 -12.22 12.17 -12.79
C LEU A 174 -11.96 11.62 -14.20
N PRO A 175 -12.79 10.67 -14.68
CA PRO A 175 -12.66 10.15 -16.03
C PRO A 175 -12.63 11.29 -17.04
N LYS A 176 -11.71 11.20 -18.00
CA LYS A 176 -11.75 12.06 -19.18
C LYS A 176 -12.84 11.50 -20.07
N GLU A 177 -13.92 12.24 -20.28
CA GLU A 177 -14.83 11.95 -21.38
C GLU A 177 -14.01 12.11 -22.67
N GLU A 178 -13.59 10.99 -23.24
CA GLU A 178 -13.22 10.97 -24.64
C GLU A 178 -14.52 11.10 -25.42
N VAL A 179 -14.65 12.21 -26.15
CA VAL A 179 -15.65 12.36 -27.20
C VAL A 179 -15.30 11.35 -28.29
N VAL A 180 -15.79 10.12 -28.15
CA VAL A 180 -16.01 9.24 -29.29
C VAL A 180 -17.46 9.43 -29.67
N GLU A 181 -17.68 10.16 -30.76
CA GLU A 181 -18.94 10.08 -31.49
C GLU A 181 -19.14 8.62 -31.92
N GLU A 182 -20.09 7.95 -31.29
CA GLU A 182 -21.00 7.04 -31.99
C GLU A 182 -22.34 7.04 -31.26
N ALA A 183 -23.36 7.51 -31.98
CA ALA A 183 -24.72 7.62 -31.50
C ALA A 183 -25.35 6.24 -31.31
N SER A 184 -25.90 5.99 -30.13
CA SER A 184 -27.15 5.25 -29.91
C SER A 184 -27.62 5.50 -28.48
N SER A 185 -28.69 6.29 -28.41
CA SER A 185 -29.45 6.67 -27.23
C SER A 185 -30.08 5.49 -26.47
N SER A 186 -30.41 5.80 -25.22
CA SER A 186 -31.41 5.19 -24.33
C SER A 186 -31.08 3.84 -23.66
N ALA A 187 -30.58 3.93 -22.43
CA ALA A 187 -31.37 3.54 -21.27
C ALA A 187 -30.90 4.35 -20.04
N THR A 188 -31.44 5.56 -19.90
CA THR A 188 -31.74 6.09 -18.56
C THR A 188 -32.81 5.18 -17.98
N GLU A 189 -32.39 4.08 -17.38
CA GLU A 189 -33.24 3.32 -16.48
C GLU A 189 -32.68 3.44 -15.07
N SER A 190 -33.36 4.27 -14.30
CA SER A 190 -33.42 4.20 -12.86
C SER A 190 -33.90 2.81 -12.42
N ILE A 191 -33.00 1.81 -12.39
CA ILE A 191 -33.26 0.51 -11.80
C ILE A 191 -32.56 0.43 -10.45
N GLY A 192 -33.35 0.74 -9.41
CA GLY A 192 -33.10 0.37 -8.03
C GLY A 192 -32.54 1.49 -7.16
N ASN A 193 -33.43 2.22 -6.47
CA ASN A 193 -33.04 3.03 -5.30
C ASN A 193 -32.37 2.18 -4.19
N GLN A 194 -32.35 0.84 -4.31
CA GLN A 194 -31.63 -0.09 -3.44
C GLN A 194 -30.23 -0.47 -3.98
N SER A 195 -30.00 -0.54 -5.31
CA SER A 195 -28.72 -0.95 -5.91
C SER A 195 -27.67 0.15 -5.81
N GLY A 196 -28.06 1.42 -6.01
CA GLY A 196 -27.16 2.56 -5.82
C GLY A 196 -26.75 2.74 -4.35
N VAL A 197 -27.72 2.63 -3.42
CA VAL A 197 -27.45 2.74 -1.97
C VAL A 197 -26.47 1.68 -1.50
N GLN A 198 -26.59 0.44 -2.00
CA GLN A 198 -25.62 -0.62 -1.72
C GLN A 198 -24.19 -0.23 -2.16
N GLY A 199 -24.03 0.37 -3.34
CA GLY A 199 -22.74 0.88 -3.82
C GLY A 199 -22.15 1.98 -2.94
N TYR A 200 -22.96 2.98 -2.58
CA TYR A 200 -22.53 4.08 -1.70
C TYR A 200 -22.14 3.58 -0.30
N VAL A 201 -22.93 2.69 0.29
CA VAL A 201 -22.60 2.09 1.59
C VAL A 201 -21.32 1.27 1.50
N ALA A 202 -21.16 0.45 0.44
CA ALA A 202 -19.98 -0.37 0.24
C ALA A 202 -18.69 0.47 0.14
N VAL A 203 -18.68 1.56 -0.64
CA VAL A 203 -17.49 2.41 -0.78
C VAL A 203 -17.17 3.16 0.51
N LEU A 204 -18.17 3.65 1.25
CA LEU A 204 -17.95 4.32 2.53
C LEU A 204 -17.37 3.37 3.58
N VAL A 205 -17.92 2.16 3.69
CA VAL A 205 -17.38 1.13 4.59
C VAL A 205 -15.97 0.74 4.16
N ALA A 206 -15.71 0.57 2.87
CA ALA A 206 -14.37 0.29 2.35
C ALA A 206 -13.37 1.41 2.72
N CYS A 207 -13.74 2.69 2.61
CA CYS A 207 -12.90 3.82 3.00
C CYS A 207 -12.57 3.81 4.50
N VAL A 208 -13.54 3.49 5.36
CA VAL A 208 -13.32 3.38 6.81
C VAL A 208 -12.39 2.22 7.13
N LEU A 209 -12.64 1.04 6.56
CA LEU A 209 -11.80 -0.14 6.75
C LEU A 209 -10.37 0.07 6.24
N SER A 210 -10.20 0.76 5.10
CA SER A 210 -8.89 1.09 4.55
C SER A 210 -8.05 1.96 5.48
N GLY A 211 -8.66 3.01 6.03
CA GLY A 211 -8.02 3.89 7.00
C GLY A 211 -7.66 3.15 8.29
N LEU A 212 -8.57 2.33 8.81
CA LEU A 212 -8.33 1.51 10.00
C LEU A 212 -7.19 0.50 9.79
N ALA A 213 -7.21 -0.25 8.69
CA ALA A 213 -6.17 -1.24 8.37
C ALA A 213 -4.80 -0.59 8.18
N ALA A 214 -4.73 0.56 7.52
CA ALA A 214 -3.48 1.30 7.34
C ALA A 214 -2.86 1.72 8.67
N VAL A 215 -3.66 2.32 9.55
CA VAL A 215 -3.19 2.81 10.85
C VAL A 215 -2.88 1.65 11.81
N TYR A 216 -3.65 0.56 11.75
CA TYR A 216 -3.37 -0.64 12.54
C TYR A 216 -2.07 -1.33 12.08
N THR A 217 -1.83 -1.37 10.77
CA THR A 217 -0.55 -1.85 10.20
C THR A 217 0.60 -0.96 10.66
N GLU A 218 0.43 0.38 10.67
CA GLU A 218 1.41 1.31 11.23
C GLU A 218 1.70 1.04 12.70
N LYS A 219 0.65 0.79 13.49
CA LYS A 219 0.81 0.43 14.90
C LYS A 219 1.63 -0.85 15.09
N ILE A 220 1.36 -1.90 14.32
CA ILE A 220 2.12 -3.16 14.40
C ILE A 220 3.57 -2.98 13.95
N LEU A 221 3.79 -2.30 12.82
CA LEU A 221 5.13 -2.16 12.24
C LEU A 221 6.03 -1.24 13.07
N LYS A 222 5.46 -0.23 13.75
CA LYS A 222 6.20 0.69 14.61
C LYS A 222 6.26 0.28 16.09
N GLY A 223 5.35 -0.58 16.57
CA GLY A 223 5.21 -0.75 18.01
C GLY A 223 4.54 -2.05 18.47
N GLY A 224 5.36 -2.89 19.12
CA GLY A 224 4.91 -3.85 20.13
C GLY A 224 6.04 -4.10 21.14
N PRO A 225 5.88 -3.81 22.45
CA PRO A 225 6.90 -4.06 23.49
C PRO A 225 7.42 -5.51 23.53
N GLN A 226 6.63 -6.47 23.06
CA GLN A 226 6.97 -7.89 23.05
C GLN A 226 7.80 -8.33 21.84
N THR A 227 7.72 -7.65 20.69
CA THR A 227 8.52 -8.00 19.50
C THR A 227 9.97 -7.58 19.68
N THR A 228 10.19 -6.40 20.28
CA THR A 228 11.52 -5.92 20.70
C THR A 228 12.12 -6.85 21.76
N ALA A 229 11.32 -7.31 22.73
CA ALA A 229 11.76 -8.27 23.74
C ALA A 229 12.10 -9.65 23.16
N THR A 230 11.46 -10.08 22.07
CA THR A 230 11.72 -11.39 21.45
C THR A 230 12.95 -11.35 20.53
N ALA A 231 13.11 -10.28 19.74
CA ALA A 231 14.34 -10.02 18.99
C ALA A 231 15.56 -9.82 19.91
N GLN A 232 15.34 -9.35 21.14
CA GLN A 232 16.35 -9.27 22.19
C GLN A 232 16.60 -10.60 22.93
N ARG A 233 15.63 -11.54 22.93
CA ARG A 233 15.71 -12.85 23.62
C ARG A 233 16.28 -13.97 22.77
N LEU A 234 16.01 -13.98 21.46
CA LEU A 234 16.78 -14.76 20.51
C LEU A 234 17.86 -13.82 19.99
N PRO A 235 19.11 -13.85 20.48
CA PRO A 235 20.18 -13.17 19.80
C PRO A 235 20.29 -13.83 18.43
N LEU A 236 19.60 -13.25 17.45
CA LEU A 236 20.15 -13.15 16.12
C LEU A 236 21.50 -12.51 16.40
N ASP A 237 22.54 -13.33 16.35
CA ASP A 237 23.93 -12.91 16.47
C ASP A 237 24.25 -12.07 15.22
N VAL A 238 23.52 -10.98 15.02
CA VAL A 238 23.66 -10.08 13.89
C VAL A 238 25.03 -9.47 14.09
N GLY A 239 26.01 -9.90 13.30
CA GLY A 239 27.40 -9.43 13.35
C GLY A 239 27.51 -7.97 12.88
N GLY A 240 26.90 -7.06 13.62
CA GLY A 240 26.80 -5.63 13.36
C GLY A 240 26.36 -4.89 14.62
N ASP A 241 26.60 -3.58 14.64
CA ASP A 241 26.44 -2.73 15.82
C ASP A 241 25.05 -2.90 16.49
N LYS A 242 25.04 -3.09 17.81
CA LYS A 242 23.94 -3.73 18.58
C LYS A 242 22.62 -2.95 18.61
N LYS A 243 22.58 -1.71 18.12
CA LYS A 243 21.41 -0.82 18.21
C LYS A 243 20.58 -0.78 16.92
N ASP A 244 21.20 -0.67 15.75
CA ASP A 244 20.48 -0.50 14.47
C ASP A 244 20.05 -1.84 13.82
N GLY A 245 20.78 -2.92 14.10
CA GLY A 245 20.44 -4.26 13.59
C GLY A 245 19.17 -4.87 14.19
N ASN A 246 18.75 -4.42 15.37
CA ASN A 246 17.59 -4.96 16.07
C ASN A 246 16.26 -4.43 15.48
N ASP A 247 16.23 -3.17 15.07
CA ASP A 247 15.00 -2.55 14.53
C ASP A 247 14.68 -3.02 13.11
N MET A 248 15.70 -3.30 12.29
CA MET A 248 15.50 -3.83 10.94
C MET A 248 15.06 -5.30 10.96
N SER A 249 15.67 -6.13 11.81
CA SER A 249 15.28 -7.54 11.95
C SER A 249 13.84 -7.70 12.46
N VAL A 250 13.42 -6.89 13.45
CA VAL A 250 12.02 -6.84 13.92
C VAL A 250 11.05 -6.52 12.78
N TRP A 251 11.41 -5.58 11.90
CA TRP A 251 10.58 -5.25 10.74
C TRP A 251 10.46 -6.40 9.75
N TRP A 252 11.55 -7.12 9.45
CA TRP A 252 11.51 -8.29 8.57
C TRP A 252 10.68 -9.42 9.16
N ILE A 253 10.74 -9.65 10.48
CA ILE A 253 9.91 -10.64 11.17
C ILE A 253 8.42 -10.27 11.03
N ASN A 254 8.05 -9.02 11.30
CA ASN A 254 6.66 -8.56 11.17
C ASN A 254 6.17 -8.60 9.72
N SER A 255 7.03 -8.25 8.76
CA SER A 255 6.72 -8.32 7.33
C SER A 255 6.54 -9.76 6.85
N THR A 256 7.35 -10.70 7.38
CA THR A 256 7.22 -12.14 7.10
C THR A 256 5.88 -12.68 7.61
N ARG A 257 5.45 -12.30 8.82
CA ARG A 257 4.14 -12.66 9.36
C ARG A 257 3.02 -12.13 8.48
N LEU A 258 3.07 -10.85 8.14
CA LEU A 258 2.03 -10.21 7.32
C LEU A 258 1.94 -10.86 5.93
N ALA A 259 3.08 -11.14 5.28
CA ALA A 259 3.13 -11.83 4.01
C ALA A 259 2.61 -13.27 4.11
N ALA A 260 2.99 -14.02 5.15
CA ALA A 260 2.52 -15.40 5.36
C ALA A 260 0.99 -15.47 5.54
N PHE A 261 0.40 -14.59 6.36
CA PHE A 261 -1.05 -14.50 6.49
C PHE A 261 -1.72 -14.06 5.18
N SER A 262 -1.10 -13.14 4.44
CA SER A 262 -1.62 -12.68 3.15
C SER A 262 -1.59 -13.77 2.09
N VAL A 263 -0.60 -14.67 2.08
CA VAL A 263 -0.58 -15.87 1.22
C VAL A 263 -1.73 -16.80 1.57
N VAL A 264 -1.96 -17.07 2.87
CA VAL A 264 -3.09 -17.92 3.32
C VAL A 264 -4.43 -17.32 2.90
N LEU A 265 -4.62 -16.01 3.07
CA LEU A 265 -5.83 -15.32 2.62
C LEU A 265 -5.92 -15.22 1.09
N GLY A 266 -4.79 -15.16 0.39
CA GLY A 266 -4.73 -15.19 -1.07
C GLY A 266 -5.23 -16.51 -1.66
N VAL A 267 -5.13 -17.63 -0.92
CA VAL A 267 -5.78 -18.88 -1.33
C VAL A 267 -7.29 -18.69 -1.41
N ALA A 268 -7.91 -17.93 -0.50
CA ALA A 268 -9.34 -17.67 -0.56
C ALA A 268 -9.75 -16.88 -1.81
N THR A 269 -8.88 -15.99 -2.32
CA THR A 269 -9.14 -15.28 -3.58
C THR A 269 -9.01 -16.20 -4.81
N LEU A 270 -8.20 -17.25 -4.74
CA LEU A 270 -8.12 -18.26 -5.81
C LEU A 270 -9.40 -19.10 -5.91
N ILE A 271 -10.14 -19.26 -4.80
CA ILE A 271 -11.42 -20.00 -4.80
C ILE A 271 -12.45 -19.30 -5.68
N GLN A 272 -12.44 -17.96 -5.75
CA GLN A 272 -13.36 -17.19 -6.57
C GLN A 272 -13.19 -17.48 -8.08
N ASP A 273 -11.94 -17.66 -8.52
CA ASP A 273 -11.60 -17.96 -9.92
C ASP A 273 -11.27 -19.45 -10.15
N ALA A 274 -11.56 -20.33 -9.19
CA ALA A 274 -11.20 -21.75 -9.25
C ALA A 274 -11.72 -22.49 -10.49
N PRO A 275 -12.98 -22.27 -10.95
CA PRO A 275 -13.46 -22.91 -12.18
C PRO A 275 -12.60 -22.54 -13.39
N THR A 276 -12.28 -21.26 -13.54
CA THR A 276 -11.45 -20.75 -14.64
C THR A 276 -10.01 -21.25 -14.56
N ILE A 277 -9.46 -21.38 -13.33
CA ILE A 277 -8.12 -21.93 -13.10
C ILE A 277 -8.06 -23.42 -13.47
N MET A 278 -9.11 -24.19 -13.16
CA MET A 278 -9.17 -25.62 -13.50
C MET A 278 -9.32 -25.84 -15.01
N GLU A 279 -10.04 -24.97 -15.71
CA GLU A 279 -10.27 -25.08 -17.15
C GLU A 279 -9.07 -24.58 -17.97
N LYS A 280 -8.54 -23.39 -17.65
CA LYS A 280 -7.52 -22.71 -18.46
C LYS A 280 -6.09 -22.81 -17.90
N GLY A 281 -5.97 -23.29 -16.67
CA GLY A 281 -4.71 -23.39 -15.93
C GLY A 281 -4.40 -22.15 -15.08
N PHE A 282 -3.55 -22.34 -14.06
CA PHE A 282 -3.17 -21.29 -13.11
C PHE A 282 -2.37 -20.14 -13.75
N PHE A 283 -1.46 -20.45 -14.66
CA PHE A 283 -0.59 -19.47 -15.33
C PHE A 283 -1.12 -19.05 -16.70
N VAL A 284 -2.43 -19.09 -16.90
CA VAL A 284 -3.05 -18.70 -18.18
C VAL A 284 -2.68 -17.26 -18.55
N HIS A 285 -2.19 -17.06 -19.77
CA HIS A 285 -1.76 -15.77 -20.32
C HIS A 285 -0.65 -15.06 -19.53
N TYR A 286 0.16 -15.80 -18.75
CA TYR A 286 1.33 -15.22 -18.11
C TYR A 286 2.40 -14.91 -19.17
N THR A 287 2.70 -13.63 -19.31
CA THR A 287 3.80 -13.14 -20.14
C THR A 287 4.96 -12.66 -19.26
N PRO A 288 6.16 -12.42 -19.81
CA PRO A 288 7.23 -11.75 -19.08
C PRO A 288 6.80 -10.40 -18.48
N MET A 289 5.88 -9.70 -19.14
CA MET A 289 5.30 -8.46 -18.61
C MET A 289 4.39 -8.69 -17.41
N THR A 290 3.63 -9.79 -17.38
CA THR A 290 2.86 -10.20 -16.19
C THR A 290 3.79 -10.42 -14.99
N TRP A 291 4.93 -11.08 -15.19
CA TRP A 291 5.95 -11.24 -14.13
C TRP A 291 6.58 -9.90 -13.72
N CYS A 292 6.83 -8.99 -14.66
CA CYS A 292 7.28 -7.64 -14.35
C CYS A 292 6.29 -6.91 -13.43
N VAL A 293 4.99 -6.97 -13.73
CA VAL A 293 3.93 -6.41 -12.87
C VAL A 293 3.98 -7.03 -11.46
N ILE A 294 4.03 -8.37 -11.37
CA ILE A 294 4.07 -9.09 -10.09
C ILE A 294 5.29 -8.66 -9.26
N LEU A 295 6.47 -8.53 -9.87
CA LEU A 295 7.70 -8.11 -9.20
C LEU A 295 7.63 -6.65 -8.74
N ILE A 296 7.18 -5.73 -9.60
CA ILE A 296 7.02 -4.32 -9.24
C ILE A 296 6.00 -4.17 -8.10
N GLN A 297 4.92 -4.95 -8.11
CA GLN A 297 3.92 -4.94 -7.05
C GLN A 297 4.44 -5.50 -5.73
N ALA A 298 5.25 -6.57 -5.79
CA ALA A 298 5.89 -7.16 -4.61
C ALA A 298 6.88 -6.18 -3.96
N ILE A 299 7.72 -5.54 -4.77
CA ILE A 299 8.62 -4.48 -4.33
C ILE A 299 7.82 -3.31 -3.73
N GLY A 300 6.73 -2.90 -4.38
CA GLY A 300 5.84 -1.86 -3.87
C GLY A 300 5.26 -2.18 -2.50
N GLY A 301 4.81 -3.41 -2.27
CA GLY A 301 4.32 -3.83 -0.96
C GLY A 301 5.38 -3.74 0.15
N LEU A 302 6.64 -4.09 -0.16
CA LEU A 302 7.76 -3.95 0.78
C LEU A 302 8.10 -2.47 1.03
N ILE A 303 8.12 -1.64 -0.02
CA ILE A 303 8.33 -0.19 0.10
C ILE A 303 7.23 0.44 0.95
N VAL A 304 5.96 0.04 0.79
CA VAL A 304 4.86 0.51 1.64
C VAL A 304 5.13 0.18 3.11
N GLY A 305 5.62 -1.02 3.42
CA GLY A 305 6.03 -1.39 4.76
C GLY A 305 7.16 -0.50 5.32
N LEU A 306 8.13 -0.10 4.47
CA LEU A 306 9.22 0.80 4.85
C LEU A 306 8.74 2.25 5.03
N VAL A 307 7.86 2.75 4.15
CA VAL A 307 7.24 4.07 4.28
C VAL A 307 6.43 4.15 5.56
N VAL A 308 5.66 3.11 5.88
CA VAL A 308 4.93 3.07 7.15
C VAL A 308 5.88 3.01 8.34
N LYS A 309 7.04 2.34 8.24
CA LYS A 309 8.05 2.32 9.31
C LYS A 309 8.72 3.69 9.53
N PHE A 310 9.24 4.31 8.48
CA PHE A 310 10.09 5.52 8.56
C PHE A 310 9.33 6.84 8.39
N ALA A 311 8.17 6.82 7.76
CA ALA A 311 7.27 7.96 7.61
C ALA A 311 5.98 7.66 8.40
N ASP A 312 4.81 7.79 7.77
CA ASP A 312 3.55 7.33 8.31
C ASP A 312 2.50 7.08 7.21
N SER A 313 1.35 6.54 7.61
CA SER A 313 0.25 6.24 6.70
C SER A 313 -0.33 7.49 6.03
N ILE A 314 -0.17 8.68 6.63
CA ILE A 314 -0.63 9.94 6.06
C ILE A 314 0.32 10.38 4.92
N LEU A 315 1.63 10.41 5.17
CA LEU A 315 2.65 10.72 4.16
C LEU A 315 2.66 9.69 3.02
N LYS A 316 2.35 8.42 3.31
CA LYS A 316 2.06 7.42 2.26
C LYS A 316 0.94 7.87 1.34
N GLY A 317 -0.13 8.46 1.90
CA GLY A 317 -1.23 9.05 1.14
C GLY A 317 -0.76 10.16 0.21
N PHE A 318 0.03 11.12 0.71
CA PHE A 318 0.63 12.17 -0.12
C PHE A 318 1.51 11.61 -1.24
N ALA A 319 2.43 10.68 -0.93
CA ALA A 319 3.28 10.03 -1.93
C ALA A 319 2.46 9.30 -3.01
N THR A 320 1.40 8.59 -2.61
CA THR A 320 0.49 7.93 -3.57
C THR A 320 -0.20 8.96 -4.48
N SER A 321 -0.56 10.13 -3.94
CA SER A 321 -1.18 11.23 -4.68
C SER A 321 -0.23 11.79 -5.76
N PHE A 322 1.03 12.03 -5.38
CA PHE A 322 2.07 12.42 -6.33
C PHE A 322 2.31 11.35 -7.40
N SER A 323 2.25 10.07 -7.05
CA SER A 323 2.42 8.98 -8.01
C SER A 323 1.31 8.93 -9.08
N ILE A 324 0.07 9.31 -8.72
CA ILE A 324 -1.06 9.42 -9.66
C ILE A 324 -0.81 10.57 -10.64
N ILE A 325 -0.40 11.74 -10.14
CA ILE A 325 -0.08 12.89 -10.99
C ILE A 325 1.09 12.56 -11.92
N LEU A 326 2.17 11.99 -11.39
CA LEU A 326 3.35 11.62 -12.18
C LEU A 326 3.04 10.57 -13.25
N SER A 327 2.30 9.51 -12.91
CA SER A 327 1.89 8.49 -13.90
C SER A 327 0.94 9.05 -14.97
N SER A 328 0.09 10.02 -14.61
CA SER A 328 -0.76 10.72 -15.56
C SER A 328 0.04 11.61 -16.52
N LEU A 329 1.02 12.35 -16.01
CA LEU A 329 1.94 13.16 -16.84
C LEU A 329 2.78 12.28 -17.77
N MET A 330 3.33 11.19 -17.26
CA MET A 330 4.05 10.22 -18.10
C MET A 330 3.13 9.59 -19.15
N SER A 331 1.86 9.35 -18.83
CA SER A 331 0.89 8.84 -19.80
C SER A 331 0.60 9.84 -20.93
N VAL A 332 0.61 11.15 -20.65
CA VAL A 332 0.49 12.20 -21.68
C VAL A 332 1.65 12.11 -22.66
N TRP A 333 2.87 11.96 -22.15
CA TRP A 333 4.06 11.86 -23.00
C TRP A 333 4.14 10.54 -23.77
N LEU A 334 3.82 9.41 -23.14
CA LEU A 334 3.91 8.08 -23.75
C LEU A 334 2.77 7.74 -24.70
N PHE A 335 1.55 8.22 -24.43
CA PHE A 335 0.34 7.82 -25.15
C PHE A 335 -0.43 8.99 -25.77
N GLY A 336 0.08 10.22 -25.67
CA GLY A 336 -0.52 11.39 -26.34
C GLY A 336 -1.81 11.94 -25.74
N PHE A 337 -2.14 11.61 -24.48
CA PHE A 337 -3.37 12.10 -23.85
C PHE A 337 -3.39 13.62 -23.66
N THR A 338 -4.56 14.24 -23.81
CA THR A 338 -4.74 15.67 -23.50
C THR A 338 -4.89 15.89 -21.99
N ILE A 339 -4.29 16.96 -21.47
CA ILE A 339 -4.45 17.38 -20.06
C ILE A 339 -5.75 18.18 -19.93
N THR A 340 -6.64 17.78 -19.03
CA THR A 340 -7.90 18.49 -18.77
C THR A 340 -7.69 19.66 -17.79
N GLY A 341 -8.55 20.67 -17.86
CA GLY A 341 -8.53 21.77 -16.87
C GLY A 341 -8.71 21.28 -15.43
N THR A 342 -9.55 20.26 -15.23
CA THR A 342 -9.76 19.59 -13.92
C THR A 342 -8.48 18.96 -13.39
N PHE A 343 -7.66 18.37 -14.26
CA PHE A 343 -6.36 17.82 -13.87
C PHE A 343 -5.39 18.90 -13.40
N ILE A 344 -5.34 20.05 -14.08
CA ILE A 344 -4.45 21.17 -13.71
C ILE A 344 -4.87 21.74 -12.35
N ILE A 345 -6.16 22.00 -12.16
CA ILE A 345 -6.70 22.50 -10.88
C ILE A 345 -6.44 21.48 -9.76
N GLY A 346 -6.74 20.20 -10.00
CA GLY A 346 -6.50 19.15 -9.03
C GLY A 346 -5.02 19.01 -8.65
N THR A 347 -4.11 19.08 -9.62
CA THR A 347 -2.66 19.08 -9.40
C THR A 347 -2.24 20.28 -8.55
N GLY A 348 -2.75 21.48 -8.86
CA GLY A 348 -2.52 22.68 -8.05
C GLY A 348 -2.96 22.51 -6.60
N CYS A 349 -4.15 21.93 -6.38
CA CYS A 349 -4.65 21.61 -5.04
C CYS A 349 -3.74 20.63 -4.28
N VAL A 350 -3.24 19.58 -4.94
CA VAL A 350 -2.33 18.59 -4.30
C VAL A 350 -0.99 19.23 -3.93
N ILE A 351 -0.42 20.07 -4.80
CA ILE A 351 0.84 20.79 -4.51
C ILE A 351 0.65 21.74 -3.34
N TYR A 352 -0.43 22.54 -3.35
CA TYR A 352 -0.72 23.48 -2.27
C TYR A 352 -1.03 22.77 -0.94
N ALA A 353 -1.78 21.66 -0.98
CA ALA A 353 -2.02 20.82 0.19
C ALA A 353 -0.72 20.28 0.79
N THR A 354 0.24 19.89 -0.05
CA THR A 354 1.55 19.39 0.40
C THR A 354 2.33 20.48 1.11
N TYR A 355 2.33 21.70 0.56
CA TYR A 355 2.94 22.86 1.21
C TYR A 355 2.27 23.16 2.57
N LEU A 356 0.93 23.22 2.61
CA LEU A 356 0.19 23.49 3.85
C LEU A 356 0.41 22.43 4.93
N TYR A 357 0.58 21.15 4.56
CA TYR A 357 0.84 20.09 5.52
C TYR A 357 2.27 20.16 6.11
N GLY A 358 3.20 20.77 5.36
CA GLY A 358 4.59 20.99 5.77
C GLY A 358 4.79 22.17 6.73
N LEU A 359 3.81 23.09 6.81
CA LEU A 359 3.72 24.13 7.84
C LEU A 359 3.34 23.52 9.21
#